data_AF-A0A1F6CD77-F1
#
_entry.id   AF-A0A1F6CD77-F1
#
_cell.length_a   1.000
_cell.length_b   1.000
_cell.length_c   1.000
_cell.angle_alpha   90.00
_cell.angle_beta   90.00
_cell.angle_gamma   90.00
#
_symmetry.space_group_name_H-M   'P 1'
#
loop_
_entity.id
_entity.type
_entity.pdbx_description
1 polymer ?
#
loop_
_entity_poly.entity_id
_entity_poly.type
_entity_poly.pdbx_seq_one_letter_code
_entity_poly.pdbx_strand_id
1 'polypeptide(L)'
;MVLCEAERENCKQHLPNFGKRNPAFSRGDNPQQHTALLPMKTSTTRTAFTIIELIVVCAIIASLAVLLLPRAKRIQTEAKRNQCITNLKGIEIEKDLWEQEQVAKAAKRVKELRAMTDAEAYRGEPPVGDWWKCPAGGLYTVGPIGTKATCSVTGHIL
;
A
#
# COMPACT_ATOMS: atom_id res chain seq x y z
N MET A 1 5.23 -28.56 -48.90
CA MET A 1 6.28 -29.51 -48.46
C MET A 1 7.33 -28.66 -47.74
N VAL A 2 7.11 -28.33 -46.45
CA VAL A 2 7.57 -29.14 -45.29
C VAL A 2 9.09 -28.88 -45.15
N LEU A 3 9.66 -28.13 -44.19
CA LEU A 3 9.31 -27.77 -42.81
C LEU A 3 10.03 -26.48 -42.37
N CYS A 4 9.35 -25.65 -41.57
CA CYS A 4 9.99 -24.81 -40.56
C CYS A 4 9.14 -24.93 -39.28
N GLU A 5 9.10 -26.14 -38.74
CA GLU A 5 8.64 -26.42 -37.38
C GLU A 5 9.90 -26.46 -36.50
N ALA A 6 10.08 -25.50 -35.60
CA ALA A 6 10.79 -25.65 -34.30
C ALA A 6 11.11 -24.30 -33.63
N GLU A 7 10.11 -23.50 -33.26
CA GLU A 7 10.28 -22.44 -32.24
C GLU A 7 9.25 -22.64 -31.12
N ARG A 8 9.38 -23.75 -30.37
CA ARG A 8 8.48 -24.07 -29.26
C ARG A 8 9.14 -24.47 -27.95
N GLU A 9 10.45 -24.28 -27.77
CA GLU A 9 11.14 -24.78 -26.56
C GLU A 9 11.90 -23.75 -25.72
N ASN A 10 11.89 -22.45 -26.03
CA ASN A 10 12.69 -21.48 -25.26
C ASN A 10 11.94 -20.21 -24.79
N CYS A 11 10.74 -20.37 -24.23
CA CYS A 11 10.05 -19.27 -23.53
C CYS A 11 9.20 -19.79 -22.36
N LYS A 12 9.80 -20.59 -21.47
CA LYS A 12 9.18 -21.01 -20.19
C LYS A 12 9.97 -20.62 -18.94
N GLN A 13 11.05 -19.84 -19.04
CA GLN A 13 11.94 -19.58 -17.90
C GLN A 13 11.97 -18.15 -17.34
N HIS A 14 11.08 -17.26 -17.78
CA HIS A 14 10.91 -15.97 -17.12
C HIS A 14 9.45 -15.70 -16.73
N LEU A 15 8.97 -16.47 -15.75
CA LEU A 15 7.91 -16.00 -14.86
C LEU A 15 8.58 -15.53 -13.56
N PRO A 16 8.65 -14.22 -13.27
CA PRO A 16 9.02 -13.77 -11.93
C PRO A 16 7.92 -14.19 -10.96
N ASN A 17 8.28 -15.07 -10.04
CA ASN A 17 7.43 -15.65 -9.01
C ASN A 17 7.05 -14.58 -7.97
N PHE A 18 6.03 -13.78 -8.28
CA PHE A 18 5.44 -12.85 -7.34
C PHE A 18 4.31 -13.54 -6.57
N GLY A 19 4.57 -13.89 -5.31
CA GLY A 19 3.49 -14.00 -4.32
C GLY A 19 3.39 -15.32 -3.57
N LYS A 20 4.29 -15.55 -2.62
CA LYS A 20 3.91 -16.04 -1.29
C LYS A 20 4.62 -15.19 -0.23
N ARG A 21 3.99 -14.07 0.13
CA ARG A 21 4.34 -13.37 1.38
C ARG A 21 3.85 -14.26 2.53
N ASN A 22 4.75 -15.03 3.11
CA ASN A 22 4.50 -15.73 4.37
C ASN A 22 4.38 -14.70 5.51
N PRO A 23 3.27 -14.65 6.26
CA PRO A 23 3.25 -13.96 7.54
C PRO A 23 3.71 -14.97 8.60
N ALA A 24 5.02 -15.10 8.77
CA ALA A 24 5.60 -15.86 9.86
C ALA A 24 6.84 -15.13 10.39
N PHE A 25 6.62 -13.94 10.96
CA PHE A 25 7.57 -13.37 11.91
C PHE A 25 7.40 -14.11 13.23
N SER A 26 7.95 -15.32 13.27
CA SER A 26 8.11 -16.08 14.51
C SER A 26 9.12 -15.34 15.37
N ARG A 27 8.67 -14.95 16.56
CA ARG A 27 9.54 -14.53 17.67
C ARG A 27 10.55 -15.65 17.89
N GLY A 28 11.82 -15.37 17.63
CA GLY A 28 12.93 -16.19 18.09
C GLY A 28 13.18 -15.87 19.56
N ASP A 29 12.49 -16.56 20.45
CA ASP A 29 12.94 -16.74 21.83
C ASP A 29 14.22 -17.58 21.77
N ASN A 30 15.37 -17.00 22.10
CA ASN A 30 16.59 -17.75 22.33
C ASN A 30 16.92 -17.70 23.84
N PRO A 31 16.69 -18.78 24.60
CA PRO A 31 17.19 -18.89 25.94
C PRO A 31 18.54 -19.62 25.94
N GLN A 32 19.46 -19.07 26.74
CA GLN A 32 20.67 -19.69 27.26
C GLN A 32 21.94 -19.68 26.39
N GLN A 33 22.80 -18.71 26.69
CA GLN A 33 24.23 -19.01 26.88
C GLN A 33 24.72 -18.33 28.17
N HIS A 34 24.70 -19.11 29.25
CA HIS A 34 25.37 -18.78 30.50
C HIS A 34 26.87 -19.01 30.32
N THR A 35 27.65 -17.93 30.24
CA THR A 35 29.11 -17.99 30.35
C THR A 35 29.51 -17.30 31.65
N ALA A 36 30.34 -17.98 32.43
CA ALA A 36 30.70 -17.69 33.81
C ALA A 36 31.13 -16.23 34.07
N LEU A 37 30.51 -15.61 35.07
CA LEU A 37 30.93 -14.32 35.63
C LEU A 37 31.19 -14.50 37.14
N LEU A 38 32.36 -14.01 37.57
CA LEU A 38 32.79 -13.88 38.96
C LEU A 38 31.72 -13.14 39.78
N PRO A 39 31.55 -13.43 41.09
CA PRO A 39 30.65 -12.66 41.94
C PRO A 39 31.25 -11.28 42.21
N MET A 40 30.94 -10.29 41.36
CA MET A 40 31.07 -8.88 41.74
C MET A 40 30.03 -8.63 42.84
N LYS A 41 30.52 -8.38 44.06
CA LYS A 41 29.73 -7.82 45.15
C LYS A 41 29.35 -6.39 44.77
N THR A 42 28.29 -6.23 43.98
CA THR A 42 27.70 -4.93 43.71
C THR A 42 27.00 -4.48 45.00
N SER A 43 27.57 -3.49 45.69
CA SER A 43 26.83 -2.79 46.74
C SER A 43 25.69 -2.05 46.06
N THR A 44 24.51 -2.65 46.04
CA THR A 44 23.30 -2.01 45.55
C THR A 44 22.93 -0.91 46.53
N THR A 45 23.48 0.27 46.34
CA THR A 45 23.00 1.49 46.96
C THR A 45 21.58 1.70 46.44
N ARG A 46 20.59 1.28 47.23
CA ARG A 46 19.19 1.53 46.93
C ARG A 46 18.95 3.02 47.10
N THR A 47 19.07 3.76 46.00
CA THR A 47 18.55 5.13 45.89
C THR A 47 17.03 5.02 45.92
N ALA A 48 16.43 5.40 47.05
CA ALA A 48 14.99 5.55 47.13
C ALA A 48 14.61 6.78 46.27
N PHE A 49 13.92 6.54 45.16
CA PHE A 49 13.37 7.61 44.32
C PHE A 49 12.41 8.44 45.17
N THR A 50 12.61 9.75 45.18
CA THR A 50 11.68 10.62 45.90
C THR A 50 10.38 10.71 45.10
N ILE A 51 9.23 10.76 45.78
CA ILE A 51 7.92 10.89 45.11
C ILE A 51 7.88 12.12 44.19
N ILE A 52 8.60 13.18 44.57
CA ILE A 52 8.67 14.43 43.80
C ILE A 52 9.36 14.26 42.44
N GLU A 53 10.43 13.46 42.34
CA GLU A 53 11.08 13.19 41.06
C GLU A 53 10.13 12.50 40.07
N LEU A 54 9.30 11.57 40.56
CA LEU A 54 8.32 10.89 39.73
C LEU A 54 7.19 11.83 39.24
N ILE A 55 6.74 12.75 40.12
CA ILE A 55 5.70 13.73 39.79
C ILE A 55 6.16 14.70 38.70
N VAL A 56 7.41 15.18 38.77
CA VAL A 56 7.96 16.11 37.77
C VAL A 56 8.06 15.45 36.39
N VAL A 57 8.52 14.19 36.33
CA VAL A 57 8.61 13.45 35.06
C VAL A 57 7.22 13.29 34.42
N CYS A 58 6.21 12.94 35.22
CA CYS A 58 4.85 12.80 34.71
C CYS A 58 4.30 14.14 34.20
N ALA A 59 4.60 15.26 34.88
CA ALA A 59 4.20 16.60 34.46
C ALA A 59 4.81 16.99 33.09
N ILE A 60 6.07 16.64 32.85
CA ILE A 60 6.74 16.92 31.57
C ILE A 60 6.14 16.06 30.45
N ILE A 61 5.94 14.76 30.66
CA ILE A 61 5.33 13.87 29.66
C ILE A 61 3.92 14.34 29.29
N ALA A 62 3.10 14.74 30.27
CA ALA A 62 1.77 15.26 30.04
C ALA A 62 1.78 16.53 29.18
N SER A 63 2.68 17.47 29.48
CA SER A 63 2.84 18.72 28.71
C SER A 63 3.24 18.46 27.25
N LEU A 64 4.16 17.51 27.03
CA LEU A 64 4.58 17.12 25.68
C LEU A 64 3.46 16.44 24.89
N ALA A 65 2.68 15.55 25.52
CA ALA A 65 1.59 14.84 24.87
C ALA A 65 0.50 15.80 24.36
N VAL A 66 0.14 16.83 25.14
CA VAL A 66 -0.88 17.83 24.76
C VAL A 66 -0.48 18.59 23.48
N LEU A 67 0.81 18.91 23.32
CA LEU A 67 1.30 19.63 22.13
C LEU A 67 1.37 18.74 20.88
N LEU A 68 1.55 17.42 21.04
CA LEU A 68 1.71 16.47 19.94
C LEU A 68 0.37 16.00 19.35
N LEU A 69 -0.65 15.78 20.17
CA LEU A 69 -1.97 15.28 19.75
C LEU A 69 -2.64 16.09 18.61
N PRO A 70 -2.69 17.44 18.62
CA PRO A 70 -3.37 18.19 17.56
C PRO A 70 -2.62 18.13 16.22
N ARG A 71 -1.29 17.95 16.25
CA ARG A 71 -0.47 17.84 15.03
C ARG A 71 -0.70 16.51 14.33
N ALA A 72 -0.85 15.41 15.08
CA ALA A 72 -1.07 14.08 14.52
C ALA A 72 -2.36 13.99 13.69
N LYS A 73 -3.46 14.65 14.10
CA LYS A 73 -4.73 14.61 13.36
C LYS A 73 -4.63 15.31 11.99
N ARG A 74 -3.91 16.43 11.90
CA ARG A 74 -3.69 17.17 10.65
C ARG A 74 -2.86 16.37 9.65
N ILE A 75 -1.79 15.73 10.13
CA ILE A 75 -0.94 14.86 9.30
C ILE A 75 -1.74 13.70 8.73
N GLN A 76 -2.64 13.09 9.51
CA GLN A 76 -3.48 12.00 9.00
C GLN A 76 -4.46 12.47 7.91
N THR A 77 -5.08 13.64 8.05
CA THR A 77 -5.99 14.17 7.01
C THR A 77 -5.23 14.48 5.71
N GLU A 78 -4.03 15.05 5.81
CA GLU A 78 -3.18 15.32 4.66
C GLU A 78 -2.64 14.03 4.02
N ALA A 79 -2.23 13.05 4.83
CA ALA A 79 -1.80 11.74 4.35
C ALA A 79 -2.93 11.02 3.60
N LYS A 80 -4.16 11.05 4.13
CA LYS A 80 -5.34 10.48 3.45
C LYS A 80 -5.63 11.17 2.12
N ARG A 81 -5.47 12.50 2.05
CA ARG A 81 -5.60 13.26 0.79
C ARG A 81 -4.51 12.88 -0.21
N ASN A 82 -3.26 12.87 0.21
CA ASN A 82 -2.13 12.52 -0.65
C ASN A 82 -2.25 11.08 -1.18
N GLN A 83 -2.68 10.15 -0.33
CA GLN A 83 -2.91 8.77 -0.75
C GLN A 83 -4.06 8.66 -1.75
N CYS A 84 -5.12 9.45 -1.58
CA CYS A 84 -6.20 9.53 -2.56
C CYS A 84 -5.69 10.00 -3.93
N ILE A 85 -4.87 11.06 -3.96
CA ILE A 85 -4.29 11.60 -5.20
C ILE A 85 -3.38 10.57 -5.88
N THR A 86 -2.54 9.86 -5.12
CA THR A 86 -1.66 8.82 -5.68
C THR A 86 -2.48 7.67 -6.29
N ASN A 87 -3.54 7.22 -5.62
CA ASN A 87 -4.41 6.18 -6.16
C ASN A 87 -5.13 6.64 -7.44
N LEU A 88 -5.60 7.89 -7.45
CA LEU A 88 -6.22 8.50 -8.63
C LEU A 88 -5.25 8.56 -9.82
N LYS A 89 -3.98 8.90 -9.59
CA LYS A 89 -2.94 8.88 -10.63
C LYS A 89 -2.68 7.47 -11.16
N GLY A 90 -2.71 6.46 -10.28
CA GLY A 90 -2.59 5.06 -10.69
C GLY A 90 -3.70 4.64 -11.67
N ILE A 91 -4.94 5.02 -11.37
CA ILE A 91 -6.09 4.78 -12.25
C ILE A 91 -5.91 5.48 -13.60
N GLU A 92 -5.45 6.73 -13.63
CA GLU A 92 -5.20 7.44 -14.90
C GLU A 92 -4.12 6.78 -15.75
N ILE A 93 -3.01 6.39 -15.13
CA ILE A 93 -1.93 5.68 -15.84
C ILE A 93 -2.44 4.36 -16.42
N GLU A 94 -3.26 3.61 -15.67
CA GLU A 94 -3.86 2.37 -16.14
C GLU A 94 -4.83 2.60 -17.30
N LYS A 95 -5.65 3.67 -17.23
CA LYS A 95 -6.55 4.05 -18.33
C LYS A 95 -5.78 4.39 -19.60
N ASP A 96 -4.73 5.20 -19.48
CA ASP A 96 -3.92 5.65 -20.61
C ASP A 96 -3.14 4.48 -21.22
N LEU A 97 -2.62 3.58 -20.39
CA LEU A 97 -1.96 2.36 -20.85
C LEU A 97 -2.93 1.45 -21.63
N TRP A 98 -4.16 1.30 -21.13
CA TRP A 98 -5.17 0.50 -21.82
C TRP A 98 -5.55 1.10 -23.18
N GLU A 99 -5.68 2.42 -23.26
CA GLU A 99 -5.91 3.10 -24.54
C GLU A 99 -4.76 2.84 -25.52
N GLN A 100 -3.50 2.93 -25.08
CA GLN A 100 -2.35 2.66 -25.94
C GLN A 100 -2.36 1.23 -26.50
N GLU A 101 -2.68 0.24 -25.68
CA GLU A 101 -2.80 -1.13 -26.16
C GLU A 101 -3.98 -1.30 -27.12
N GLN A 102 -5.11 -0.68 -26.83
CA GLN A 102 -6.30 -0.81 -27.65
C GLN A 102 -6.17 -0.06 -28.98
N VAL A 103 -5.48 1.08 -29.05
CA VAL A 103 -5.18 1.75 -30.33
C VAL A 103 -4.18 0.91 -31.15
N ALA A 104 -3.16 0.34 -30.52
CA ALA A 104 -2.22 -0.57 -31.20
C ALA A 104 -2.90 -1.86 -31.70
N LYS A 105 -3.85 -2.41 -30.93
CA LYS A 105 -4.67 -3.57 -31.31
C LYS A 105 -5.77 -3.21 -32.33
N ALA A 106 -6.37 -2.03 -32.24
CA ALA A 106 -7.36 -1.50 -33.17
C ALA A 106 -6.76 -1.23 -34.54
N ALA A 107 -5.52 -0.75 -34.63
CA ALA A 107 -4.78 -0.67 -35.89
C ALA A 107 -4.64 -2.03 -36.60
N LYS A 108 -4.63 -3.15 -35.84
CA LYS A 108 -4.73 -4.51 -36.39
C LYS A 108 -6.18 -4.99 -36.60
N ARG A 109 -7.14 -4.54 -35.79
CA ARG A 109 -8.57 -4.94 -35.82
C ARG A 109 -9.45 -4.17 -36.81
N VAL A 110 -8.99 -3.07 -37.42
CA VAL A 110 -9.74 -2.36 -38.51
C VAL A 110 -9.94 -3.25 -39.76
N LYS A 111 -9.32 -4.43 -39.82
CA LYS A 111 -9.61 -5.46 -40.84
C LYS A 111 -10.78 -6.41 -40.51
N GLU A 112 -11.31 -6.45 -39.29
CA GLU A 112 -12.36 -7.42 -38.93
C GLU A 112 -13.33 -6.82 -37.90
N LEU A 113 -14.57 -6.62 -38.35
CA LEU A 113 -15.56 -5.76 -37.72
C LEU A 113 -16.29 -6.41 -36.52
N ARG A 114 -16.42 -5.60 -35.46
CA ARG A 114 -17.46 -5.54 -34.41
C ARG A 114 -17.40 -6.40 -33.13
N ALA A 115 -17.79 -5.66 -32.08
CA ALA A 115 -18.40 -6.05 -30.79
C ALA A 115 -17.46 -6.44 -29.64
N MET A 116 -17.13 -5.46 -28.81
CA MET A 116 -17.38 -5.57 -27.37
C MET A 116 -17.54 -4.16 -26.79
N THR A 117 -18.76 -3.82 -26.38
CA THR A 117 -19.10 -2.57 -25.69
C THR A 117 -18.52 -2.58 -24.29
N ASP A 118 -17.93 -1.46 -23.96
CA ASP A 118 -16.95 -1.22 -22.91
C ASP A 118 -17.66 -0.98 -21.57
N ALA A 119 -18.25 -2.04 -21.00
CA ALA A 119 -18.85 -1.98 -19.67
C ALA A 119 -18.77 -3.29 -18.86
N GLU A 120 -18.44 -4.43 -19.47
CA GLU A 120 -18.53 -5.73 -18.79
C GLU A 120 -17.20 -6.28 -18.28
N ALA A 121 -16.06 -5.76 -18.77
CA ALA A 121 -14.74 -6.21 -18.32
C ALA A 121 -14.40 -5.83 -16.86
N TYR A 122 -15.11 -4.85 -16.27
CA TYR A 122 -14.91 -4.40 -14.89
C TYR A 122 -16.09 -4.76 -13.96
N ARG A 123 -17.08 -5.52 -14.43
CA ARG A 123 -18.21 -6.00 -13.59
C ARG A 123 -17.94 -7.36 -12.95
N GLY A 124 -16.67 -7.68 -12.69
CA GLY A 124 -16.34 -8.75 -11.76
C GLY A 124 -16.73 -8.30 -10.36
N GLU A 125 -17.44 -9.16 -9.62
CA GLU A 125 -17.72 -8.94 -8.20
C GLU A 125 -16.44 -8.48 -7.50
N PRO A 126 -16.46 -7.34 -6.78
CA PRO A 126 -15.25 -6.78 -6.22
C PRO A 126 -14.62 -7.82 -5.28
N PRO A 127 -13.31 -8.11 -5.38
CA PRO A 127 -12.63 -8.96 -4.41
C PRO A 127 -12.88 -8.39 -3.01
N VAL A 128 -13.27 -9.25 -2.06
CA VAL A 128 -13.63 -8.91 -0.68
C VAL A 128 -12.72 -7.82 -0.09
N GLY A 129 -13.25 -6.60 -0.02
CA GLY A 129 -12.54 -5.43 0.50
C GLY A 129 -13.02 -4.11 -0.11
N ASP A 130 -12.98 -3.05 0.68
CA ASP A 130 -13.36 -1.67 0.32
C ASP A 130 -12.29 -0.95 -0.52
N TRP A 131 -11.67 -1.62 -1.51
CA TRP A 131 -10.52 -1.09 -2.27
C TRP A 131 -10.84 0.10 -3.19
N TRP A 132 -12.10 0.21 -3.61
CA TRP A 132 -12.65 1.31 -4.40
C TRP A 132 -13.09 2.51 -3.53
N LYS A 133 -12.99 2.38 -2.20
CA LYS A 133 -13.28 3.47 -1.27
C LYS A 133 -12.03 4.30 -1.02
N CYS A 134 -12.20 5.62 -1.05
CA CYS A 134 -11.19 6.57 -0.66
C CYS A 134 -10.88 6.41 0.84
N PRO A 135 -9.61 6.44 1.28
CA PRO A 135 -9.25 6.38 2.71
C PRO A 135 -9.78 7.57 3.54
N ALA A 136 -10.30 8.62 2.88
CA ALA A 136 -11.01 9.73 3.50
C ALA A 136 -12.53 9.54 3.59
N GLY A 137 -13.10 8.46 3.05
CA GLY A 137 -14.53 8.10 3.20
C GLY A 137 -15.44 8.38 2.00
N GLY A 138 -14.89 8.60 0.79
CA GLY A 138 -15.67 8.74 -0.45
C GLY A 138 -15.42 7.62 -1.45
N LEU A 139 -15.92 7.79 -2.67
CA LEU A 139 -15.83 6.81 -3.76
C LEU A 139 -14.98 7.36 -4.90
N TYR A 140 -14.19 6.49 -5.52
CA TYR A 140 -13.54 6.80 -6.80
C TYR A 140 -14.52 6.61 -7.94
N THR A 141 -14.55 7.55 -8.88
CA THR A 141 -15.34 7.46 -10.11
C THR A 141 -14.40 7.50 -11.31
N VAL A 142 -14.43 6.43 -12.08
CA VAL A 142 -13.64 6.28 -13.30
C VAL A 142 -14.52 6.73 -14.45
N GLY A 143 -14.28 7.95 -14.94
CA GLY A 143 -14.97 8.44 -16.14
C GLY A 143 -14.50 7.72 -17.42
N PRO A 144 -15.14 7.97 -18.56
CA PRO A 144 -14.69 7.45 -19.86
C PRO A 144 -13.23 7.82 -20.18
N ILE A 145 -12.65 7.13 -21.15
CA ILE A 145 -11.26 7.37 -21.60
C ILE A 145 -11.14 8.82 -22.09
N GLY A 146 -10.03 9.48 -21.75
CA GLY A 146 -9.81 10.92 -21.98
C GLY A 146 -10.41 11.86 -20.92
N THR A 147 -11.22 11.36 -19.98
CA THR A 147 -11.68 12.16 -18.82
C THR A 147 -10.90 11.81 -17.55
N LYS A 148 -10.56 12.83 -16.74
CA LYS A 148 -9.85 12.62 -15.47
C LYS A 148 -10.66 11.76 -14.50
N ALA A 149 -9.98 10.91 -13.73
CA ALA A 149 -10.61 10.19 -12.63
C ALA A 149 -10.96 11.17 -11.50
N THR A 150 -12.11 11.00 -10.85
CA THR A 150 -12.52 11.93 -9.77
C THR A 150 -12.92 11.20 -8.49
N CYS A 151 -12.73 11.87 -7.36
CA CYS A 151 -13.13 11.37 -6.04
C CYS A 151 -14.36 12.15 -5.54
N SER A 152 -15.30 11.45 -4.91
CA SER A 152 -16.50 12.06 -4.31
C SER A 152 -16.19 12.99 -3.12
N VAL A 153 -14.97 12.98 -2.57
CA VAL A 153 -14.57 13.82 -1.44
C VAL A 153 -14.14 15.20 -1.93
N THR A 154 -14.71 16.27 -1.35
CA THR A 154 -14.38 17.66 -1.70
C THR A 154 -12.89 17.97 -1.48
N GLY A 155 -12.24 18.55 -2.50
CA GLY A 155 -10.82 18.93 -2.45
C GLY A 155 -9.83 17.83 -2.85
N HIS A 156 -10.31 16.61 -3.12
CA HIS A 156 -9.51 15.50 -3.64
C HIS A 156 -9.58 15.47 -5.17
N ILE A 157 -8.70 16.24 -5.81
CA ILE A 157 -8.61 16.38 -7.28
C ILE A 157 -7.21 16.04 -7.77
N LEU A 158 -7.14 15.66 -9.05
CA LEU A 158 -5.93 15.33 -9.81
C LEU A 158 -5.32 16.54 -10.52
#